data_AF-A0A8S0S6G8-F1
#
_entry.id   AF-A0A8S0S6G8-F1
#
_cell.length_a   1.000
_cell.length_b   1.000
_cell.length_c   1.000
_cell.angle_alpha   90.00
_cell.angle_beta   90.00
_cell.angle_gamma   90.00
#
_symmetry.space_group_name_H-M   'P 1'
#
loop_
_entity.id
_entity.type
_entity.pdbx_description
1 polymer ?
#
loop_
_entity_poly.entity_id
_entity_poly.type
_entity_poly.pdbx_seq_one_letter_code
_entity_poly.pdbx_strand_id
1 'polypeptide(L)'
;MRVILLGLSLIIYYHRRKKNCTKWRTEGSGTEAHNKDYELPMFRASIILKATNNFSVNKKLGQGGYGPVYKGTLEDGQDVAVKRLSKTSM
;
A
#
# COMPACT_ATOMS: atom_id res chain seq x y z
N MET A 1 -18.15 20.09 -32.09
CA MET A 1 -18.35 18.64 -31.83
C MET A 1 -17.06 17.91 -31.43
N ARG A 2 -16.00 17.89 -32.26
CA ARG A 2 -14.77 17.11 -31.97
C ARG A 2 -13.91 17.62 -30.81
N VAL A 3 -13.84 18.94 -30.60
CA VAL A 3 -13.10 19.52 -29.46
C VAL A 3 -13.71 19.15 -28.09
N ILE A 4 -15.04 19.00 -28.03
CA ILE A 4 -15.76 18.60 -26.81
C ILE A 4 -15.45 17.13 -26.47
N LEU A 5 -15.42 16.25 -27.47
CA LEU A 5 -15.08 14.83 -27.29
C LEU A 5 -13.64 14.65 -26.80
N LEU A 6 -12.69 15.43 -27.32
CA LEU A 6 -11.30 15.39 -26.86
C LEU A 6 -11.16 15.86 -25.41
N GLY A 7 -11.84 16.95 -25.04
CA GLY A 7 -11.85 17.45 -23.66
C GLY A 7 -12.45 16.45 -22.67
N LEU A 8 -13.63 15.88 -22.99
CA LEU A 8 -14.26 14.86 -22.16
C LEU A 8 -13.40 13.59 -22.05
N SER A 9 -12.76 13.16 -23.16
CA SER A 9 -11.86 12.00 -23.17
C SER A 9 -10.63 12.22 -22.27
N LEU A 10 -10.01 13.41 -22.31
CA LEU A 10 -8.91 13.77 -21.42
C LEU A 10 -9.34 13.79 -19.96
N ILE A 11 -10.47 14.42 -19.64
CA ILE A 11 -11.04 14.45 -18.28
C ILE A 11 -11.28 13.02 -17.78
N ILE A 12 -11.97 12.19 -18.55
CA ILE A 12 -12.23 10.78 -18.22
C ILE A 12 -10.91 10.01 -18.07
N TYR A 13 -9.92 10.23 -18.93
CA TYR A 13 -8.59 9.61 -18.83
C TYR A 13 -7.87 9.98 -17.53
N TYR A 14 -7.82 11.27 -17.16
CA TYR A 14 -7.22 11.74 -15.90
C TYR A 14 -7.96 11.19 -14.68
N HIS A 15 -9.30 11.15 -14.72
CA HIS A 15 -10.10 10.56 -13.65
C HIS A 15 -9.92 9.03 -13.57
N ARG A 16 -9.86 8.30 -14.68
CA ARG A 16 -9.59 6.86 -14.73
C ARG A 16 -8.18 6.55 -14.20
N ARG A 17 -7.18 7.36 -14.55
CA ARG A 17 -5.80 7.22 -14.04
C ARG A 17 -5.72 7.39 -12.52
N LYS A 18 -6.46 8.35 -11.96
CA LYS A 18 -6.55 8.56 -10.49
C LYS A 18 -7.24 7.39 -9.78
N LYS A 19 -8.29 6.81 -10.37
CA LYS A 19 -9.02 5.65 -9.81
C LYS A 19 -8.23 4.34 -9.91
N ASN A 20 -7.42 4.15 -10.95
CA ASN A 20 -6.66 2.92 -11.16
C ASN A 20 -5.52 2.70 -10.15
N CYS A 21 -4.98 3.75 -9.52
CA CYS A 21 -4.03 3.61 -8.40
C CYS A 21 -4.75 3.22 -7.08
N THR A 22 -6.04 3.55 -6.97
CA THR A 22 -6.89 3.17 -5.84
C THR A 22 -7.54 1.78 -6.03
N LYS A 23 -7.63 1.27 -7.27
CA LYS A 23 -8.34 0.03 -7.63
C LYS A 23 -7.55 -1.26 -7.41
N TRP A 24 -6.23 -1.25 -7.22
CA TRP A 24 -5.47 -2.46 -6.81
C TRP A 24 -5.81 -2.97 -5.40
N ARG A 25 -6.86 -2.44 -4.75
CA ARG A 25 -7.17 -2.65 -3.33
C ARG A 25 -8.50 -3.33 -3.03
N THR A 26 -9.30 -3.74 -4.01
CA THR A 26 -10.62 -4.33 -3.68
C THR A 26 -11.06 -5.49 -4.58
N GLU A 27 -10.25 -5.92 -5.56
CA GLU A 27 -10.51 -7.15 -6.33
C GLU A 27 -9.25 -8.02 -6.34
N GLY A 28 -8.89 -8.53 -5.16
CA GLY A 28 -8.02 -9.68 -5.00
C GLY A 28 -8.87 -10.83 -4.46
N SER A 29 -9.91 -11.18 -5.23
CA SER A 29 -10.58 -12.46 -5.14
C SER A 29 -9.53 -13.55 -5.16
N GLY A 30 -9.61 -14.49 -4.22
CA GLY A 30 -8.67 -15.59 -4.09
C GLY A 30 -8.49 -16.36 -5.40
N THR A 31 -7.27 -16.80 -5.62
CA THR A 31 -7.00 -18.09 -6.23
C THR A 31 -6.13 -18.87 -5.27
N GLU A 32 -6.77 -19.87 -4.68
CA GLU A 32 -6.28 -20.93 -3.83
C GLU A 32 -4.96 -21.53 -4.34
N ALA A 33 -3.90 -21.35 -3.57
CA ALA A 33 -2.85 -22.36 -3.43
C ALA A 33 -2.91 -22.86 -1.99
N HIS A 34 -3.85 -23.78 -1.77
CA HIS A 34 -4.03 -24.69 -0.64
C HIS A 34 -2.89 -24.73 0.39
N ASN A 35 -3.05 -24.03 1.53
CA ASN A 35 -2.51 -24.42 2.83
C ASN A 35 -3.34 -23.75 3.95
N LYS A 36 -4.26 -24.50 4.56
CA LYS A 36 -5.23 -24.05 5.56
C LYS A 36 -4.62 -23.84 6.97
N ASP A 37 -3.40 -23.34 7.10
CA ASP A 37 -2.78 -23.19 8.43
C ASP A 37 -2.25 -21.79 8.78
N TYR A 38 -2.20 -20.81 7.85
CA TYR A 38 -1.73 -19.45 8.18
C TYR A 38 -2.38 -18.36 7.32
N GLU A 39 -3.61 -17.94 7.65
CA GLU A 39 -4.15 -16.69 7.12
C GLU A 39 -3.39 -15.51 7.74
N LEU A 40 -2.41 -14.97 7.02
CA LEU A 40 -1.69 -13.77 7.45
C LEU A 40 -2.60 -12.53 7.32
N PRO A 41 -2.68 -11.67 8.34
CA PRO A 41 -3.50 -10.47 8.27
C PRO A 41 -2.96 -9.50 7.22
N MET A 42 -3.84 -9.09 6.30
CA MET A 42 -3.49 -8.20 5.19
C MET A 42 -3.87 -6.75 5.51
N PHE A 43 -2.89 -5.85 5.53
CA PHE A 43 -3.09 -4.44 5.88
C PHE A 43 -3.12 -3.52 4.66
N ARG A 44 -4.06 -2.58 4.62
CA ARG A 44 -4.01 -1.48 3.63
C ARG A 44 -2.81 -0.60 3.97
N ALA A 45 -1.99 -0.24 2.97
CA ALA A 45 -0.86 0.66 3.22
C ALA A 45 -1.23 2.02 3.87
N SER A 46 -2.48 2.51 3.77
CA SER A 46 -2.93 3.69 4.53
C SER A 46 -2.86 3.48 6.05
N ILE A 47 -3.20 2.28 6.53
CA ILE A 47 -3.09 1.89 7.94
C ILE A 47 -1.63 1.91 8.37
N ILE A 48 -0.75 1.28 7.57
CA ILE A 48 0.69 1.23 7.82
C ILE A 48 1.32 2.64 7.81
N LEU A 49 0.91 3.49 6.88
CA LEU A 49 1.37 4.88 6.81
C LEU A 49 0.95 5.66 8.05
N LYS A 50 -0.30 5.53 8.50
CA LYS A 50 -0.77 6.17 9.73
C LYS A 50 0.00 5.65 10.96
N ALA A 51 0.11 4.32 11.09
CA ALA A 51 0.77 3.67 12.22
C ALA A 51 2.24 4.07 12.37
N THR A 52 2.96 4.24 11.26
CA THR A 52 4.40 4.59 11.24
C THR A 52 4.68 6.10 11.14
N ASN A 53 3.64 6.95 11.21
CA ASN A 53 3.73 8.38 10.93
C ASN A 53 4.46 8.67 9.59
N ASN A 54 3.95 8.06 8.52
CA ASN A 54 4.49 8.12 7.16
C ASN A 54 5.97 7.70 7.07
N PHE A 55 6.33 6.60 7.75
CA PHE A 55 7.71 6.12 7.86
C PHE A 55 8.69 7.19 8.39
N SER A 56 8.26 7.96 9.40
CA SER A 56 9.09 8.98 10.03
C SER A 56 10.42 8.41 10.52
N VAL A 57 11.52 9.14 10.32
CA VAL A 57 12.85 8.72 10.80
C VAL A 57 12.89 8.51 12.31
N ASN A 58 12.08 9.25 13.07
CA ASN A 58 11.96 9.12 14.53
C ASN A 58 11.34 7.78 14.96
N LYS A 59 10.67 7.08 14.03
CA LYS A 59 10.11 5.75 14.24
C LYS A 59 11.04 4.64 13.76
N LYS A 60 12.22 4.94 13.19
CA LYS A 60 13.14 3.93 12.69
C LYS A 60 13.71 3.10 13.85
N LEU A 61 13.56 1.79 13.77
CA LEU A 61 14.13 0.82 14.70
C LEU A 61 15.50 0.33 14.24
N GLY A 62 15.72 0.26 12.93
CA GLY A 62 16.98 -0.20 12.36
C GLY A 62 16.96 -0.26 10.83
N GLN A 63 18.06 -0.74 10.23
CA GLN A 63 18.16 -0.96 8.80
C GLN A 63 19.13 -2.10 8.51
N GLY A 64 18.74 -2.99 7.59
CA GLY A 64 19.60 -4.03 7.03
C GLY A 64 19.58 -4.04 5.51
N GLY A 65 20.13 -5.08 4.88
CA GLY A 65 20.25 -5.18 3.41
C GLY A 65 18.91 -5.09 2.66
N TYR A 66 17.82 -5.52 3.30
CA TYR A 66 16.47 -5.50 2.73
C TYR A 66 15.71 -4.21 3.02
N GLY A 67 16.33 -3.22 3.66
CA GLY A 67 15.74 -1.92 3.93
C GLY A 67 15.49 -1.60 5.41
N PRO A 68 14.91 -0.42 5.68
CA PRO A 68 14.64 0.07 7.03
C PRO A 68 13.44 -0.61 7.70
N VAL A 69 13.51 -0.73 9.03
CA VAL A 69 12.43 -1.19 9.90
C VAL A 69 11.96 -0.03 10.76
N TYR A 70 10.64 0.16 10.87
CA TYR A 70 10.01 1.23 11.63
C TYR A 70 9.05 0.69 12.69
N LYS A 71 8.98 1.35 13.84
CA LYS A 71 7.91 1.16 14.83
C LYS A 71 6.62 1.78 14.30
N GLY A 72 5.55 0.99 14.27
CA GLY A 72 4.19 1.46 14.08
C GLY A 72 3.34 1.15 15.31
N THR A 73 2.26 1.90 15.48
CA THR A 73 1.20 1.58 16.46
C THR A 73 -0.12 1.57 15.69
N LEU A 74 -0.81 0.43 15.68
CA LEU A 74 -2.10 0.24 15.01
C LEU A 74 -3.22 0.98 15.78
N GLU A 75 -4.41 1.07 15.18
CA GLU A 75 -5.54 1.82 15.78
C GLU A 75 -6.08 1.18 17.06
N ASP A 76 -5.91 -0.13 17.20
CA ASP A 76 -6.20 -0.90 18.41
C ASP A 76 -5.10 -0.78 19.49
N GLY A 77 -4.07 0.03 19.24
CA GLY A 77 -2.94 0.22 20.15
C GLY A 77 -1.86 -0.84 20.04
N GLN A 78 -1.99 -1.82 19.14
CA GLN A 78 -0.97 -2.85 18.96
C GLN A 78 0.30 -2.24 18.33
N ASP A 79 1.43 -2.39 19.03
CA ASP A 79 2.74 -2.01 18.50
C ASP A 79 3.23 -3.06 17.48
N VAL A 80 3.75 -2.58 16.35
CA VAL A 80 4.22 -3.41 15.23
C VAL A 80 5.58 -2.94 14.71
N ALA A 81 6.36 -3.86 14.14
CA ALA A 81 7.58 -3.55 13.39
C ALA A 81 7.30 -3.67 11.89
N VAL A 82 7.42 -2.58 11.16
CA VAL A 82 7.15 -2.51 9.71
C VAL A 82 8.46 -2.44 8.95
N LYS A 83 8.78 -3.50 8.20
CA LYS A 83 9.94 -3.55 7.31
C LYS A 83 9.56 -3.03 5.92
N ARG A 84 10.21 -1.94 5.49
CA ARG A 84 10.01 -1.38 4.15
C ARG A 84 11.06 -1.96 3.22
N LEU A 85 10.64 -2.88 2.34
CA LEU A 85 11.53 -3.50 1.36
C LEU A 85 12.15 -2.44 0.43
N SER A 86 13.45 -2.59 0.15
CA SER A 86 14.13 -1.76 -0.84
C SER A 86 13.62 -2.11 -2.25
N LYS A 87 13.60 -1.13 -3.16
CA LYS A 87 13.12 -1.35 -4.55
C LYS A 87 13.97 -2.35 -5.34
N THR A 88 15.17 -2.64 -4.86
CA THR A 88 16.16 -3.53 -5.47
C THR A 88 16.37 -4.80 -4.64
N SER A 89 15.44 -5.12 -3.73
CA SER A 89 15.47 -6.41 -3.04
C SER A 89 15.16 -7.51 -4.07
N MET A 90 16.13 -8.40 -4.29
CA MET A 90 15.99 -9.60 -5.12
C MET A 90 14.99 -10.57 -4.51
#